data_AF-A0A7Y3FEE3-F1
#
_entry.id   AF-A0A7Y3FEE3-F1
#
_cell.length_a   1.000
_cell.length_b   1.000
_cell.length_c   1.000
_cell.angle_alpha   90.00
_cell.angle_beta   90.00
_cell.angle_gamma   90.00
#
_symmetry.space_group_name_H-M   'P 1'
#
loop_
_entity.id
_entity.type
_entity.pdbx_description
1 polymer ?
#
loop_
_entity_poly.entity_id
_entity_poly.type
_entity_poly.pdbx_seq_one_letter_code
_entity_poly.pdbx_strand_id
1 'polypeptide(L)' 'MATLSLNAINKSFGAAKVLHDISLAIEDKEFVVFVGPSGCGKSTLLRIIAGLEEATDGSIVIGGEDVSAA' A
#
# COMPACT_ATOMS: atom_id res chain seq x y z
N MET A 1 -9.37 -9.46 -11.87
CA MET A 1 -8.69 -10.42 -10.99
C MET A 1 -7.22 -10.31 -11.35
N ALA A 2 -6.45 -9.70 -10.46
CA ALA A 2 -5.08 -9.25 -10.68
C ALA A 2 -4.30 -9.44 -9.37
N THR A 3 -2.99 -9.71 -9.47
CA THR A 3 -2.08 -9.74 -8.33
C THR A 3 -1.79 -8.32 -7.81
N LEU A 4 -1.39 -8.19 -6.55
CA LEU A 4 -0.87 -6.94 -5.97
C LEU A 4 0.49 -7.22 -5.35
N SER A 5 1.48 -6.40 -5.67
CA SER A 5 2.78 -6.38 -4.99
C SER A 5 3.09 -4.98 -4.50
N LEU A 6 3.34 -4.88 -3.20
CA LEU A 6 3.83 -3.69 -2.52
C LEU A 6 5.27 -3.95 -2.10
N ASN A 7 6.19 -3.09 -2.51
CA ASN A 7 7.60 -3.20 -2.15
C ASN A 7 8.01 -1.95 -1.38
N ALA A 8 8.37 -2.16 -0.11
CA ALA A 8 8.91 -1.13 0.78
C ALA A 8 8.10 0.17 0.83
N ILE A 9 6.77 0.07 0.92
CA ILE A 9 5.89 1.24 0.97
C ILE A 9 6.11 2.02 2.26
N ASN A 10 6.50 3.28 2.10
CA ASN A 10 6.62 4.24 3.18
C ASN A 10 5.62 5.38 2.95
N LYS A 11 5.06 5.91 4.03
CA LYS A 11 4.21 7.10 3.97
C LYS A 11 4.47 7.99 5.16
N SER A 12 4.72 9.26 4.88
CA SER A 12 4.79 10.33 5.87
C SER A 12 3.87 11.48 5.48
N PHE A 13 3.25 12.09 6.49
CA PHE A 13 2.54 13.36 6.35
C PHE A 13 3.35 14.43 7.10
N GLY A 14 4.12 15.23 6.35
CA GLY A 14 5.13 16.10 6.95
C GLY A 14 6.15 15.29 7.75
N ALA A 15 6.34 15.63 9.03
CA ALA A 15 7.25 14.93 9.92
C ALA A 15 6.68 13.62 10.50
N ALA A 16 5.38 13.37 10.37
CA ALA A 16 4.74 12.19 10.94
C ALA A 16 4.84 11.00 9.97
N LYS A 17 5.67 10.01 10.31
CA LYS A 17 5.75 8.74 9.58
C LYS A 17 4.60 7.82 10.00
N VAL A 18 3.79 7.38 9.05
CA VAL A 18 2.56 6.59 9.27
C VAL A 18 2.72 5.15 8.78
N LEU A 19 3.37 4.95 7.62
CA LEU A 19 3.70 3.62 7.11
C LEU A 19 5.21 3.45 7.06
N HIS A 20 5.67 2.28 7.49
CA HIS A 20 7.07 1.95 7.67
C HIS A 20 7.38 0.68 6.90
N ASP A 21 8.01 0.83 5.73
CA ASP A 21 8.57 -0.29 4.95
C ASP A 21 7.60 -1.47 4.75
N ILE A 22 6.37 -1.16 4.31
CA ILE A 22 5.33 -2.18 4.12
C ILE A 22 5.58 -2.92 2.82
N SER A 23 5.86 -4.23 2.93
CA SER A 23 5.98 -5.13 1.79
C SER A 23 4.94 -6.24 1.89
N LEU A 24 4.18 -6.46 0.82
CA LEU A 24 3.08 -7.41 0.76
C LEU A 24 2.89 -7.92 -0.67
N ALA A 25 2.68 -9.22 -0.83
CA ALA A 25 2.20 -9.82 -2.07
C ALA A 25 0.82 -10.41 -1.82
N ILE A 26 -0.13 -10.14 -2.71
CA ILE A 26 -1.47 -10.71 -2.73
C ILE A 26 -1.65 -11.38 -4.08
N GLU A 27 -1.98 -12.67 -4.04
CA GLU A 27 -2.20 -13.47 -5.23
C GLU A 27 -3.57 -13.18 -5.86
N ASP A 28 -3.71 -13.48 -7.14
CA ASP A 28 -5.01 -13.36 -7.80
C ASP A 28 -6.06 -14.22 -7.07
N LYS A 29 -7.24 -13.64 -6.84
CA LYS A 29 -8.38 -14.24 -6.09
C LYS A 29 -8.15 -14.43 -4.59
N GLU A 30 -7.03 -13.98 -4.05
CA GLU A 30 -6.83 -14.02 -2.60
C GLU A 30 -7.73 -12.98 -1.91
N PHE A 31 -8.31 -13.38 -0.78
CA PHE A 31 -9.15 -12.52 0.04
C PHE A 31 -8.40 -12.16 1.33
N VAL A 32 -7.87 -10.94 1.38
CA VAL A 32 -7.04 -10.45 2.49
C VAL A 32 -7.83 -9.47 3.36
N VAL A 33 -7.64 -9.56 4.67
CA VAL A 33 -8.24 -8.65 5.66
C VAL A 33 -7.14 -7.96 6.46
N PHE A 34 -7.15 -6.63 6.50
CA PHE A 34 -6.27 -5.85 7.36
C PHE A 34 -6.89 -5.62 8.74
N VAL A 35 -6.18 -6.03 9.79
CA VAL A 35 -6.58 -5.85 11.19
C VAL A 35 -5.53 -5.05 11.97
N GLY A 36 -5.97 -4.32 12.99
CA GLY A 36 -5.08 -3.56 13.87
C GLY A 36 -5.77 -2.37 14.54
N PRO A 37 -5.17 -1.75 15.56
CA PRO A 37 -5.74 -0.61 16.31
C PRO A 37 -6.13 0.58 15.44
N SER A 38 -6.96 1.48 15.96
CA SER A 38 -7.23 2.76 15.27
C SER A 38 -5.93 3.55 15.10
N GLY A 39 -5.76 4.17 13.93
CA GLY A 39 -4.56 4.97 13.61
C GLY A 39 -3.33 4.19 13.13
N CYS A 40 -3.35 2.86 13.06
CA CYS A 40 -2.17 2.07 12.62
C CYS A 40 -1.90 2.08 11.10
N GLY A 41 -2.54 2.95 10.33
CA GLY A 41 -2.25 3.13 8.90
C GLY A 41 -3.05 2.29 7.90
N LYS A 42 -4.00 1.45 8.35
CA LYS A 42 -4.82 0.58 7.44
C LYS A 42 -5.50 1.36 6.31
N SER A 43 -6.29 2.38 6.65
CA SER A 43 -7.01 3.18 5.66
C SER A 43 -6.05 3.99 4.77
N THR A 44 -4.90 4.40 5.30
CA THR A 44 -3.84 5.06 4.53
C THR A 44 -3.28 4.10 3.48
N LEU A 45 -2.95 2.86 3.85
CA LEU A 45 -2.46 1.85 2.92
C LEU A 45 -3.48 1.52 1.83
N LEU A 46 -4.77 1.35 2.20
CA LEU A 46 -5.83 1.10 1.23
C LEU A 46 -6.04 2.26 0.25
N ARG A 47 -5.93 3.51 0.71
CA ARG A 47 -5.99 4.68 -0.17
C ARG A 47 -4.81 4.73 -1.14
N ILE A 48 -3.62 4.34 -0.68
CA ILE A 48 -2.43 4.24 -1.53
C ILE A 48 -2.64 3.17 -2.62
N ILE A 49 -3.09 1.97 -2.25
CA ILE A 49 -3.38 0.90 -3.22
C ILE A 49 -4.44 1.35 -4.24
N ALA A 50 -5.42 2.14 -3.82
CA ALA A 50 -6.50 2.64 -4.68
C ALA A 50 -6.10 3.85 -5.55
N GLY A 51 -4.87 4.36 -5.45
CA GLY A 51 -4.43 5.57 -6.16
C GLY A 51 -5.08 6.86 -5.65
N LEU A 52 -5.63 6.86 -4.43
CA LEU A 52 -6.25 8.04 -3.81
C LEU A 52 -5.28 8.83 -2.93
N GLU A 53 -4.08 8.30 -2.72
CA GLU A 53 -3.03 8.87 -1.89
C GLU A 53 -1.69 8.38 -2.43
N GLU A 54 -0.70 9.25 -2.62
CA GLU A 54 0.63 8.83 -3.06
C GLU A 54 1.43 8.20 -1.91
N ALA A 55 2.22 7.15 -2.20
CA ALA A 55 3.26 6.72 -1.27
C ALA A 55 4.38 7.77 -1.20
N THR A 56 5.07 7.87 -0.07
CA THR A 56 6.27 8.72 0.03
C THR A 56 7.45 8.06 -0.67
N ASP A 57 7.64 6.75 -0.46
CA ASP A 57 8.63 5.92 -1.14
C ASP A 57 8.09 4.50 -1.31
N GLY A 58 8.76 3.72 -2.16
CA GLY A 58 8.41 2.33 -2.47
C GLY A 58 7.72 2.19 -3.81
N SER A 59 7.29 0.97 -4.15
CA SER A 59 6.62 0.68 -5.41
C SER A 59 5.36 -0.17 -5.25
N ILE A 60 4.38 0.08 -6.11
CA ILE A 60 3.08 -0.62 -6.17
C ILE A 60 2.95 -1.21 -7.57
N VAL A 61 2.77 -2.53 -7.65
CA VAL A 61 2.52 -3.25 -8.89
C VAL A 61 1.17 -3.95 -8.81
N ILE A 62 0.27 -3.65 -9.76
CA ILE A 62 -1.06 -4.27 -9.84
C ILE A 62 -1.19 -4.98 -11.19
N GLY A 63 -1.43 -6.28 -11.17
CA GLY A 63 -1.57 -7.07 -12.40
C GLY A 63 -0.34 -7.05 -13.31
N GLY A 64 0.85 -6.79 -12.74
CA GLY A 64 2.10 -6.67 -13.49
C GLY A 64 2.42 -5.26 -13.99
N GLU A 65 1.55 -4.27 -13.78
CA GLU A 65 1.78 -2.87 -14.11
C GLU A 65 2.24 -2.08 -12.88
N ASP A 66 3.33 -1.31 -13.03
CA ASP A 66 3.80 -0.39 -11.99
C ASP A 66 2.94 0.87 -11.98
N VAL A 67 2.26 1.10 -10.85
CA VAL A 67 1.31 2.21 -10.65
C VAL A 67 1.79 3.17 -9.56
N SER A 68 3.06 3.13 -9.19
CA SER A 68 3.62 3.89 -8.05
C SER A 68 3.53 5.42 -8.18
N ALA A 69 3.29 5.93 -9.38
CA ALA A 69 3.28 7.36 -9.70
C ALA A 69 2.02 7.81 -10.47
N ALA A 70 0.93 7.03 -10.38
CA ALA A 70 -0.34 7.34 -11.04
C ALA A 70 -1.15 8.43 -10.34
#